data_AF-A0A1I7WGN1-F1
#
_entry.id   AF-A0A1I7WGN1-F1
#
_cell.length_a   1.000
_cell.length_b   1.000
_cell.length_c   1.000
_cell.angle_alpha   90.00
_cell.angle_beta   90.00
_cell.angle_gamma   90.00
#
_symmetry.space_group_name_H-M   'P 1'
#
loop_
_entity.id
_entity.type
_entity.pdbx_description
1 polymer ?
#
loop_
_entity_poly.entity_id
_entity_poly.type
_entity_poly.pdbx_seq_one_letter_code
_entity_poly.pdbx_strand_id
1 'polypeptide(L)'
;MYKRISSGLRKGKRIRNHTFSASTYSSACTRTILECIEGYHQECINGNPECVPNPTCGPNEIFLVCSSCEPTCGPIVPCLDICFPPACQCINGYVRNNGKCIRRDKCPMIPCNPIPYPENAS
;
A
#
# COMPACT_ATOMS: atom_id res chain seq x y z
N MET A 1 -15.32 -25.34 -32.48
CA MET A 1 -14.15 -24.88 -33.27
C MET A 1 -13.63 -23.60 -32.68
N TYR A 2 -12.50 -23.64 -31.97
CA TYR A 2 -11.63 -22.49 -31.75
C TYR A 2 -10.19 -23.01 -31.61
N LYS A 3 -9.27 -22.40 -32.38
CA LYS A 3 -7.97 -22.95 -32.79
C LYS A 3 -6.95 -22.97 -31.64
N ARG A 4 -6.30 -24.13 -31.44
CA ARG A 4 -5.02 -24.23 -30.72
C ARG A 4 -3.93 -23.60 -31.58
N ILE A 5 -3.27 -22.55 -31.08
CA ILE A 5 -2.00 -22.09 -31.65
C ILE A 5 -0.89 -22.73 -30.82
N SER A 6 -0.29 -23.77 -31.38
CA SER A 6 0.97 -24.37 -30.95
C SER A 6 2.12 -23.67 -31.65
N SER A 7 3.01 -23.03 -30.89
CA SER A 7 4.31 -22.60 -31.41
C SER A 7 5.36 -22.45 -30.31
N GLY A 8 6.41 -23.28 -30.41
CA GLY A 8 7.76 -22.84 -30.06
C GLY A 8 8.31 -23.27 -28.70
N LEU A 9 8.79 -24.51 -28.62
CA LEU A 9 9.79 -24.94 -27.65
C LEU A 9 11.08 -24.10 -27.83
N ARG A 10 11.41 -23.18 -26.92
CA ARG A 10 12.76 -22.57 -26.86
C ARG A 10 13.51 -23.14 -25.66
N LYS A 11 14.66 -23.76 -25.99
CA LYS A 11 15.61 -24.37 -25.07
C LYS A 11 16.20 -23.32 -24.12
N GLY A 12 16.18 -23.63 -22.82
CA GLY A 12 17.22 -23.33 -21.84
C GLY A 12 17.66 -21.88 -21.62
N LYS A 13 17.20 -21.29 -20.50
CA LYS A 13 18.05 -20.43 -19.67
C LYS A 13 17.84 -20.87 -18.22
N ARG A 14 18.91 -21.33 -17.59
CA ARG A 14 18.95 -21.76 -16.18
C ARG A 14 18.74 -20.52 -15.32
N ILE A 15 17.49 -20.18 -15.00
CA ILE A 15 17.18 -19.11 -14.05
C ILE A 15 17.29 -19.74 -12.67
N ARG A 16 18.13 -19.14 -11.82
CA ARG A 16 18.43 -19.61 -10.47
C ARG A 16 17.13 -19.91 -9.73
N ASN A 17 17.03 -21.11 -9.16
CA ASN A 17 16.00 -21.46 -8.19
C ASN A 17 16.15 -20.55 -6.98
N HIS A 18 15.59 -19.34 -7.06
CA HIS A 18 15.03 -18.74 -5.87
C HIS A 18 13.74 -19.53 -5.63
N THR A 19 13.83 -20.49 -4.72
CA THR A 19 12.68 -20.92 -3.94
C THR A 19 12.18 -19.69 -3.17
N PHE A 20 11.58 -18.74 -3.87
CA PHE A 20 10.61 -17.86 -3.27
C PHE A 20 9.48 -18.81 -2.94
N SER A 21 9.34 -19.11 -1.65
CA SER A 21 8.18 -19.80 -1.10
C SER A 21 6.97 -19.25 -1.83
N ALA A 22 6.34 -20.08 -2.67
CA ALA A 22 5.09 -19.72 -3.32
C ALA A 22 4.10 -19.51 -2.17
N SER A 23 4.03 -18.29 -1.68
CA SER A 23 2.97 -17.84 -0.82
C SER A 23 1.67 -18.27 -1.49
N THR A 24 0.79 -18.85 -0.69
CA THR A 24 -0.44 -19.61 -0.98
C THR A 24 -1.52 -18.92 -1.83
N TYR A 25 -1.14 -17.98 -2.69
CA TYR A 25 -2.02 -17.21 -3.55
C TYR A 25 -2.22 -17.92 -4.90
N SER A 26 -3.48 -18.17 -5.23
CA SER A 26 -3.92 -18.67 -6.54
C SER A 26 -3.34 -17.83 -7.68
N SER A 27 -2.87 -18.47 -8.75
CA SER A 27 -2.35 -17.80 -9.96
C SER A 27 -3.38 -16.92 -10.67
N ALA A 28 -4.67 -17.03 -10.33
CA ALA A 28 -5.73 -16.15 -10.79
C ALA A 28 -5.61 -14.73 -10.18
N CYS A 29 -5.15 -14.64 -8.94
CA CYS A 29 -5.09 -13.39 -8.16
C CYS A 29 -3.96 -12.44 -8.57
N THR A 30 -2.89 -12.94 -9.18
CA THR A 30 -1.69 -12.14 -9.52
C THR A 30 -1.63 -11.76 -11.00
N ARG A 31 -2.61 -12.18 -11.82
CA ARG A 31 -2.59 -12.00 -13.28
C ARG A 31 -3.81 -11.27 -13.84
N THR A 32 -4.83 -11.04 -13.01
CA THR A 32 -6.10 -10.47 -13.44
C THR A 32 -6.38 -9.24 -12.60
N ILE A 33 -6.22 -8.06 -13.18
CA ILE A 33 -6.85 -6.84 -12.67
C ILE A 33 -8.26 -6.86 -13.25
N LEU A 34 -9.26 -7.02 -12.40
CA LEU A 34 -10.67 -6.93 -12.77
C LEU A 34 -11.03 -5.44 -12.82
N GLU A 35 -11.71 -5.03 -13.90
CA GLU A 35 -12.32 -3.71 -13.96
C GLU A 35 -13.62 -3.73 -13.14
N CYS A 36 -13.50 -3.43 -11.84
CA CYS A 36 -14.67 -3.25 -10.97
C CYS A 36 -15.41 -1.94 -11.31
N ILE A 37 -16.73 -1.93 -11.09
CA ILE A 37 -17.55 -0.71 -11.23
C ILE A 37 -17.18 0.32 -10.15
N GLU A 38 -17.58 1.58 -10.36
CA GLU A 38 -17.35 2.67 -9.40
C GLU A 38 -17.90 2.31 -8.01
N GLY A 39 -17.12 2.62 -6.97
CA GLY A 39 -17.46 2.27 -5.58
C GLY A 39 -17.10 0.84 -5.17
N TYR A 40 -16.44 0.06 -6.02
CA TYR A 40 -15.95 -1.28 -5.72
C TYR A 40 -14.44 -1.41 -6.00
N HIS A 41 -13.78 -2.34 -5.33
CA HIS A 41 -12.39 -2.72 -5.57
C HIS A 41 -12.23 -4.23 -5.62
N GLN A 42 -11.13 -4.67 -6.19
CA GLN A 42 -10.80 -6.08 -6.28
C GLN A 42 -10.11 -6.54 -5.00
N GLU A 43 -10.65 -7.58 -4.39
CA GLU A 43 -10.01 -8.35 -3.33
C GLU A 43 -9.83 -9.80 -3.77
N CYS A 44 -8.92 -10.51 -3.12
CA CYS A 44 -8.70 -11.93 -3.38
C CYS A 44 -9.28 -12.78 -2.25
N ILE A 45 -10.46 -13.34 -2.49
CA ILE A 45 -11.22 -14.12 -1.53
C ILE A 45 -11.15 -15.59 -1.92
N ASN A 46 -10.62 -16.43 -1.03
CA ASN A 46 -10.49 -17.88 -1.26
C ASN A 46 -9.78 -18.28 -2.57
N GLY A 47 -8.85 -17.44 -3.06
CA GLY A 47 -8.12 -17.68 -4.31
C GLY A 47 -8.86 -17.27 -5.59
N ASN A 48 -9.99 -16.57 -5.46
CA ASN A 48 -10.75 -15.98 -6.56
C ASN A 48 -10.72 -14.43 -6.46
N PRO A 49 -10.45 -13.69 -7.55
CA PRO A 49 -10.63 -12.24 -7.56
C PRO A 49 -12.12 -11.87 -7.53
N GLU A 50 -12.51 -11.06 -6.56
CA GLU A 50 -13.90 -10.61 -6.38
C GLU A 50 -13.96 -9.08 -6.21
N CYS A 51 -14.97 -8.46 -6.82
CA CYS A 51 -15.26 -7.04 -6.58
C CYS A 51 -16.06 -6.90 -5.29
N VAL A 52 -15.46 -6.24 -4.30
CA VAL A 52 -16.12 -5.91 -3.03
C VAL A 52 -16.37 -4.40 -2.93
N PRO A 53 -17.40 -3.96 -2.19
CA PRO A 53 -17.65 -2.53 -2.00
C PRO A 53 -16.46 -1.83 -1.34
N ASN A 54 -16.18 -0.61 -1.77
CA ASN A 54 -15.19 0.24 -1.11
C ASN A 54 -15.65 0.54 0.33
N PRO A 55 -14.74 0.47 1.31
CA PRO A 55 -15.08 0.84 2.67
C PRO A 55 -15.43 2.33 2.74
N THR A 56 -16.29 2.67 3.69
CA THR A 56 -16.52 4.07 4.06
C THR A 56 -15.34 4.55 4.90
N CYS A 57 -14.62 5.56 4.42
CA CYS A 57 -13.48 6.13 5.13
C CYS A 57 -13.90 7.18 6.16
N GLY A 58 -12.99 7.45 7.10
CA GLY A 58 -13.19 8.47 8.12
C GLY A 58 -13.13 9.90 7.57
N PRO A 59 -13.32 10.90 8.44
CA PRO A 59 -13.17 12.30 8.05
C PRO A 59 -11.76 12.58 7.52
N ASN A 60 -11.70 13.31 6.40
CA ASN A 60 -10.45 13.68 5.72
C ASN A 60 -9.63 12.48 5.21
N GLU A 61 -10.29 11.37 4.91
CA GLU A 61 -9.71 10.19 4.29
C GLU A 61 -10.38 9.88 2.95
N ILE A 62 -9.63 9.26 2.05
CA ILE A 62 -10.11 8.73 0.77
C ILE A 62 -9.68 7.27 0.64
N PHE A 63 -10.55 6.44 0.07
CA PHE A 63 -10.19 5.06 -0.22
C PHE A 63 -9.32 4.99 -1.48
N LEU A 64 -8.16 4.34 -1.37
CA LEU A 64 -7.24 4.13 -2.47
C LEU A 64 -7.00 2.63 -2.64
N VAL A 65 -7.20 2.12 -3.87
CA VAL A 65 -6.90 0.73 -4.24
C VAL A 65 -5.39 0.46 -4.20
N CYS A 66 -4.60 1.44 -4.62
CA CYS A 66 -3.15 1.46 -4.48
C CYS A 66 -2.83 2.55 -3.46
N SER A 67 -2.72 2.18 -2.18
CA SER A 67 -2.33 3.13 -1.13
C SER A 67 -0.82 3.37 -1.14
N SER A 68 -0.38 4.43 -0.48
CA SER A 68 1.01 4.86 -0.35
C SER A 68 1.36 5.14 1.12
N CYS A 69 2.61 5.47 1.43
CA CYS A 69 2.95 5.91 2.79
C CYS A 69 2.25 7.23 3.11
N GLU A 70 1.73 7.34 4.34
CA GLU A 70 1.10 8.56 4.81
C GLU A 70 2.08 9.46 5.56
N PRO A 71 2.04 10.79 5.34
CA PRO A 71 2.76 11.71 6.18
C PRO A 71 2.16 11.71 7.58
N THR A 72 3.01 11.79 8.60
CA THR A 72 2.60 11.97 10.00
C THR A 72 2.95 13.37 10.48
N CYS A 73 2.52 13.74 11.69
CA CYS A 73 2.99 14.97 12.35
C CYS A 73 4.49 14.99 12.66
N GLY A 74 5.15 13.83 12.57
CA GLY A 74 6.59 13.69 12.78
C GLY A 74 7.44 14.10 11.56
N PRO A 75 8.73 13.71 11.59
CA PRO A 75 9.63 13.92 10.48
C PRO A 75 9.13 13.22 9.21
N ILE A 76 9.44 13.80 8.06
CA ILE A 76 9.14 13.17 6.77
C ILE A 76 10.04 11.95 6.62
N VAL A 77 9.41 10.79 6.45
CA VAL A 77 10.12 9.53 6.20
C VAL A 77 10.08 9.26 4.69
N PRO A 78 11.22 8.91 4.05
CA PRO A 78 11.22 8.55 2.64
C PRO A 78 10.30 7.34 2.40
N CYS A 79 9.49 7.43 1.36
CA CYS A 79 8.60 6.36 0.93
C CYS A 79 9.03 5.83 -0.43
N LEU A 80 8.90 4.52 -0.63
CA LEU A 80 9.04 3.91 -1.94
C LEU A 80 7.79 4.19 -2.78
N ASP A 81 7.99 4.42 -4.07
CA ASP A 81 6.89 4.58 -5.04
C ASP A 81 6.35 3.20 -5.44
N ILE A 82 5.68 2.54 -4.50
CA ILE A 82 5.08 1.21 -4.65
C ILE A 82 3.63 1.23 -4.15
N CYS A 83 2.79 0.39 -4.74
CA CYS A 83 1.43 0.19 -4.26
C CYS A 83 1.43 -0.66 -2.98
N PHE A 84 0.88 -0.10 -1.91
CA PHE A 84 0.46 -0.85 -0.73
C PHE A 84 -0.98 -1.35 -0.90
N PRO A 85 -1.44 -2.30 -0.05
CA PRO A 85 -2.81 -2.82 -0.11
C PRO A 85 -3.89 -1.73 -0.07
N PRO A 86 -5.10 -2.01 -0.57
CA PRO A 86 -6.19 -1.05 -0.54
C PRO A 86 -6.47 -0.54 0.88
N ALA A 87 -6.58 0.78 1.06
CA ALA A 87 -6.77 1.38 2.37
C ALA A 87 -7.42 2.76 2.31
N CYS A 88 -8.03 3.17 3.41
CA CYS A 88 -8.39 4.57 3.65
C CYS A 88 -7.14 5.37 4.01
N GLN A 89 -6.83 6.40 3.22
CA GLN A 89 -5.63 7.19 3.35
C GLN A 89 -5.98 8.68 3.51
N CYS A 90 -5.19 9.43 4.28
CA CYS A 90 -5.37 10.88 4.43
C CYS A 90 -5.37 11.56 3.07
N ILE A 91 -6.35 12.45 2.85
CA ILE A 91 -6.40 13.28 1.65
C ILE A 91 -5.19 14.24 1.63
N ASN A 92 -4.86 14.75 0.43
CA ASN A 92 -3.72 15.63 0.26
C ASN A 92 -3.77 16.85 1.20
N GLY A 93 -2.65 17.19 1.83
CA GLY A 93 -2.53 18.26 2.83
C GLY A 93 -2.87 17.85 4.27
N TYR A 94 -3.35 16.62 4.48
CA TYR A 94 -3.60 16.05 5.80
C TYR A 94 -2.51 15.06 6.17
N VAL A 95 -2.30 14.89 7.48
CA VAL A 95 -1.31 14.01 8.07
C VAL A 95 -1.97 13.12 9.10
N ARG A 96 -1.50 11.88 9.23
CA ARG A 96 -2.01 10.94 10.23
C ARG A 96 -1.42 11.25 11.59
N ASN A 97 -2.30 11.46 12.57
CA ASN A 97 -1.95 11.66 13.97
C ASN A 97 -2.98 10.95 14.86
N ASN A 98 -2.53 10.02 15.71
CA ASN A 98 -3.39 9.23 16.60
C ASN A 98 -4.60 8.60 15.89
N GLY A 99 -4.36 8.01 14.71
CA GLY A 99 -5.39 7.35 13.91
C GLY A 99 -6.33 8.29 13.14
N LYS A 100 -6.15 9.61 13.23
CA LYS A 100 -6.99 10.60 12.53
C LYS A 100 -6.17 11.39 11.53
N CYS A 101 -6.80 11.74 10.40
CA CYS A 101 -6.24 12.67 9.43
C CYS A 101 -6.57 14.11 9.84
N ILE A 102 -5.53 14.87 10.18
CA ILE A 102 -5.63 16.28 10.57
C ILE A 102 -4.80 17.14 9.63
N ARG A 103 -5.11 18.44 9.53
CA ARG A 103 -4.25 19.35 8.76
C ARG A 103 -2.89 19.47 9.45
N ARG A 104 -1.81 19.59 8.68
CA ARG A 104 -0.43 19.63 9.23
C ARG A 104 -0.19 20.81 10.19
N ASP A 105 -0.89 21.93 9.99
CA ASP A 105 -0.89 23.10 10.90
C ASP A 105 -1.57 22.84 12.25
N LYS A 106 -2.28 21.71 12.39
CA LYS A 106 -2.92 21.25 13.63
C LYS A 106 -2.11 20.19 14.37
N CYS A 107 -0.90 19.88 13.91
CA CYS A 107 -0.02 18.98 14.64
C CYS A 107 0.30 19.54 16.03
N PRO A 108 0.41 18.66 17.05
CA PRO A 108 0.85 19.10 18.37
C PRO A 108 2.24 19.71 18.23
N MET A 109 2.43 20.90 18.81
CA MET A 109 3.77 21.48 18.87
C MET A 109 4.59 20.58 19.78
N ILE A 110 5.61 19.94 19.20
CA ILE A 110 6.66 19.31 20.00
C ILE A 110 7.45 20.50 20.58
N PRO A 111 7.43 20.74 21.90
CA PRO A 111 8.27 21.77 22.47
C PRO A 111 9.72 21.39 22.14
N CYS A 112 10.46 22.30 21.50
CA CYS A 112 11.90 22.19 21.38
C CYS A 112 12.49 22.38 22.78
N ASN A 113 12.36 21.39 23.67
CA ASN A 113 13.13 21.40 24.90
C ASN A 113 14.58 21.19 24.48
N PRO A 114 15.47 22.17 24.71
CA PRO A 114 16.88 21.94 24.53
C PRO A 114 17.25 20.74 25.41
N ILE A 115 17.91 19.74 24.84
CA ILE A 115 18.61 18.74 25.62
C ILE A 115 19.46 19.49 26.67
N PRO A 116 19.33 19.22 27.98
CA PRO A 116 20.29 19.75 28.93
C PRO A 116 21.65 19.21 28.51
N TYR A 117 22.49 20.10 27.97
CA TYR A 117 23.90 19.82 27.76
C TYR A 117 24.46 19.35 29.12
N PRO A 118 25.23 18.25 29.20
CA PRO A 118 25.89 17.91 30.44
C PRO A 118 26.96 18.98 30.71
N GLU A 119 26.58 20.05 31.41
CA GLU A 119 27.52 20.83 32.17
C GLU A 119 28.13 19.86 33.20
N ASN A 120 29.47 19.80 33.27
CA ASN A 120 30.27 19.02 34.23
C ASN A 120 30.68 17.60 33.77
N ALA A 121 31.38 17.51 32.64
CA ALA A 121 32.48 16.55 32.52
C ALA A 121 33.77 17.28 32.91
N SER A 122 34.18 17.14 34.17
CA SER A 122 35.46 17.60 34.71
C SER A 122 36.05 16.48 35.55
#